data_AF-A0A6M3LLS3-F1
#
_entry.id   AF-A0A6M3LLS3-F1
#
_cell.length_a   1.000
_cell.length_b   1.000
_cell.length_c   1.000
_cell.angle_alpha   90.00
_cell.angle_beta   90.00
_cell.angle_gamma   90.00
#
_symmetry.space_group_name_H-M   'P 1'
#
loop_
_entity.id
_entity.type
_entity.pdbx_description
1 polymer ?
#
loop_
_entity_poly.entity_id
_entity_poly.type
_entity_poly.pdbx_seq_one_letter_code
_entity_poly.pdbx_strand_id
1 'polypeptide(L)'
;MKSQTTLIEEFVNEGATEGDSSHMYIDGDVLYSYGRHFPLLVRRDWGFLLNADKYSVTTSKHQYRCFRHATIQLPFSALNSAKVSFRDFALVAHDEQRYDTIGYRKANTDDKISVAEYEKLTAEQQEGYYPIEERRPEAAILEQNGERYLSSMDGWNYFLCKLPEPVGTVEEAFASLKPVEVTDDNYIRQGEWFFVEMPLDKAFIKKEYGNMEKNFVLPTKNPDGNLHIATRGYENQYGIFVSGQIRHKTRWGGKGDHRMLRLSTLDNMKIFQAFENRALGSWSASGNVD
;
A
#
# COMPACT_ATOMS: atom_id res chain seq x y z
N MET A 1 -22.03 33.73 -0.07
CA MET A 1 -21.16 32.62 -0.52
C MET A 1 -21.41 31.45 0.42
N LYS A 2 -21.79 30.27 -0.10
CA LYS A 2 -22.04 29.08 0.73
C LYS A 2 -20.75 28.64 1.42
N SER A 3 -20.85 28.00 2.59
CA SER A 3 -19.68 27.40 3.24
C SER A 3 -19.26 26.12 2.52
N GLN A 4 -17.98 25.74 2.61
CA GLN A 4 -17.49 24.49 2.01
C GLN A 4 -18.20 23.26 2.59
N THR A 5 -18.48 23.28 3.91
CA THR A 5 -19.25 22.22 4.57
C THR A 5 -20.66 22.14 4.01
N THR A 6 -21.35 23.28 3.84
CA THR A 6 -22.69 23.32 3.24
C THR A 6 -22.68 22.72 1.83
N LEU A 7 -21.71 23.08 1.00
CA LEU A 7 -21.57 22.51 -0.35
C LEU A 7 -21.38 20.98 -0.33
N ILE A 8 -20.57 20.47 0.61
CA ILE A 8 -20.36 19.02 0.77
C ILE A 8 -21.66 18.33 1.19
N GLU A 9 -22.41 18.88 2.15
CA GLU A 9 -23.69 18.30 2.57
C GLU A 9 -24.73 18.32 1.44
N GLU A 10 -24.82 19.40 0.66
CA GLU A 10 -25.68 19.47 -0.54
C GLU A 10 -25.29 18.40 -1.58
N PHE A 11 -23.99 18.19 -1.80
CA PHE A 11 -23.50 17.16 -2.70
C PHE A 11 -23.82 15.74 -2.21
N VAL A 12 -23.59 15.47 -0.93
CA VAL A 12 -23.67 14.12 -0.35
C VAL A 12 -25.11 13.73 -0.02
N ASN A 13 -25.88 14.61 0.61
CA ASN A 13 -27.20 14.27 1.15
C ASN A 13 -28.35 14.74 0.25
N GLU A 14 -28.19 15.86 -0.45
CA GLU A 14 -29.25 16.44 -1.29
C GLU A 14 -29.12 16.04 -2.77
N GLY A 15 -28.03 15.36 -3.13
CA GLY A 15 -27.80 14.92 -4.51
C GLY A 15 -27.50 16.07 -5.48
N ALA A 16 -27.05 17.23 -4.98
CA ALA A 16 -26.73 18.38 -5.83
C ALA A 16 -25.73 18.00 -6.93
N THR A 17 -26.00 18.44 -8.16
CA THR A 17 -25.15 18.19 -9.35
C THR A 17 -24.42 19.46 -9.82
N GLU A 18 -24.71 20.58 -9.18
CA GLU A 18 -24.09 21.88 -9.45
C GLU A 18 -24.05 22.70 -8.14
N GLY A 19 -23.14 23.66 -8.09
CA GLY A 19 -22.98 24.56 -6.95
C GLY A 19 -21.52 24.87 -6.66
N ASP A 20 -21.27 25.97 -5.96
CA ASP A 20 -19.93 26.42 -5.62
C ASP A 20 -19.82 26.99 -4.21
N SER A 21 -18.60 26.93 -3.70
CA SER A 21 -18.13 27.56 -2.48
C SER A 21 -16.67 27.96 -2.69
N SER A 22 -16.09 28.72 -1.76
CA SER A 22 -14.70 29.16 -1.84
C SER A 22 -13.76 27.99 -2.20
N HIS A 23 -13.24 28.03 -3.43
CA HIS A 23 -12.33 27.04 -4.01
C HIS A 23 -12.86 25.60 -4.09
N MET A 24 -14.18 25.37 -4.03
CA MET A 24 -14.80 24.06 -4.25
C MET A 24 -16.04 24.21 -5.12
N TYR A 25 -16.32 23.24 -5.98
CA TYR A 25 -17.54 23.26 -6.79
C TYR A 25 -17.95 21.85 -7.22
N ILE A 26 -19.23 21.70 -7.52
CA ILE A 26 -19.85 20.46 -8.01
C ILE A 26 -20.01 20.56 -9.52
N ASP A 27 -19.63 19.51 -10.24
CA ASP A 27 -19.86 19.37 -11.67
C ASP A 27 -20.30 17.92 -11.96
N GLY A 28 -21.63 17.74 -12.02
CA GLY A 28 -22.28 16.44 -12.12
C GLY A 28 -22.07 15.61 -10.85
N ASP A 29 -21.52 14.41 -11.02
CA ASP A 29 -21.24 13.47 -9.93
C ASP A 29 -19.86 13.65 -9.29
N VAL A 30 -19.19 14.79 -9.50
CA VAL A 30 -17.85 15.04 -8.95
C VAL A 30 -17.79 16.37 -8.23
N LEU A 31 -17.27 16.32 -7.01
CA LEU A 31 -16.86 17.47 -6.22
C LEU A 31 -15.38 17.76 -6.48
N TYR A 32 -15.08 19.00 -6.86
CA TYR A 32 -13.74 19.46 -7.22
C TYR A 32 -13.18 20.48 -6.23
N SER A 33 -11.86 20.57 -6.15
CA SER A 33 -11.10 21.60 -5.44
C SER A 33 -10.37 22.50 -6.44
N TYR A 34 -10.47 23.82 -6.37
CA TYR A 34 -9.82 24.82 -7.26
C TYR A 34 -10.06 24.71 -8.79
N GLY A 35 -10.27 23.51 -9.35
CA GLY A 35 -10.46 23.25 -10.78
C GLY A 35 -10.62 21.75 -11.08
N ARG A 36 -10.95 21.44 -12.35
CA ARG A 36 -11.33 20.07 -12.79
C ARG A 36 -10.20 19.04 -12.69
N HIS A 37 -8.99 19.48 -12.43
CA HIS A 37 -7.79 18.65 -12.29
C HIS A 37 -7.56 18.18 -10.85
N PHE A 38 -8.36 18.65 -9.87
CA PHE A 38 -8.33 18.15 -8.48
C PHE A 38 -9.71 17.62 -8.06
N PRO A 39 -10.13 16.45 -8.59
CA PRO A 39 -11.31 15.77 -8.08
C PRO A 39 -11.08 15.35 -6.63
N LEU A 40 -12.06 15.62 -5.77
CA LEU A 40 -12.03 15.27 -4.35
C LEU A 40 -12.87 14.01 -4.07
N LEU A 41 -14.16 14.10 -4.40
CA LEU A 41 -15.17 13.10 -4.05
C LEU A 41 -16.04 12.84 -5.28
N VAL A 42 -16.29 11.57 -5.57
CA VAL A 42 -17.07 11.14 -6.74
C VAL A 42 -18.26 10.32 -6.25
N ARG A 43 -19.46 10.71 -6.66
CA ARG A 43 -20.68 9.96 -6.36
C ARG A 43 -20.75 8.75 -7.28
N ARG A 44 -21.09 7.60 -6.71
CA ARG A 44 -21.24 6.29 -7.34
C ARG A 44 -22.54 5.65 -6.87
N ASP A 45 -22.99 4.61 -7.58
CA ASP A 45 -24.17 3.83 -7.22
C ASP A 45 -24.01 3.10 -5.87
N TRP A 46 -22.78 2.71 -5.52
CA TRP A 46 -22.43 2.09 -4.24
C TRP A 46 -22.04 3.08 -3.13
N GLY A 47 -22.03 4.39 -3.39
CA GLY A 47 -21.68 5.41 -2.40
C GLY A 47 -20.70 6.47 -2.93
N PHE A 48 -19.64 6.77 -2.18
CA PHE A 48 -18.71 7.83 -2.54
C PHE A 48 -17.25 7.35 -2.60
N LEU A 49 -16.59 7.71 -3.70
CA LEU A 49 -15.17 7.49 -3.91
C LEU A 49 -14.38 8.74 -3.55
N LEU A 50 -13.49 8.66 -2.57
CA LEU A 50 -12.56 9.74 -2.23
C LEU A 50 -11.22 9.54 -2.94
N ASN A 51 -10.68 10.63 -3.47
CA ASN A 51 -9.34 10.66 -4.03
C ASN A 51 -8.27 10.72 -2.92
N ALA A 52 -7.41 9.70 -2.87
CA ALA A 52 -6.35 9.53 -1.87
C ALA A 52 -5.00 10.20 -2.22
N ASP A 53 -4.88 10.84 -3.40
CA ASP A 53 -3.66 11.58 -3.78
C ASP A 53 -3.54 12.89 -2.97
N LYS A 54 -2.40 13.20 -2.33
CA LYS A 54 -2.19 14.54 -1.76
C LYS A 54 -1.64 15.50 -2.81
N TYR A 55 -2.39 16.57 -3.08
CA TYR A 55 -1.95 17.63 -4.00
C TYR A 55 -1.25 18.80 -3.28
N SER A 56 -1.82 19.28 -2.18
CA SER A 56 -1.33 20.45 -1.43
C SER A 56 -1.96 20.49 -0.03
N VAL A 57 -1.36 21.28 0.88
CA VAL A 57 -1.89 21.45 2.25
C VAL A 57 -3.36 21.93 2.25
N THR A 58 -3.75 22.79 1.31
CA THR A 58 -5.13 23.27 1.21
C THR A 58 -6.07 22.21 0.65
N THR A 59 -5.64 21.45 -0.36
CA THR A 59 -6.45 20.35 -0.93
C THR A 59 -6.64 19.23 0.09
N SER A 60 -5.61 18.91 0.88
CA SER A 60 -5.72 17.94 1.98
C SER A 60 -6.75 18.36 3.04
N LYS A 61 -6.93 19.66 3.30
CA LYS A 61 -8.02 20.12 4.18
C LYS A 61 -9.40 19.90 3.57
N HIS A 62 -9.55 20.05 2.25
CA HIS A 62 -10.81 19.74 1.58
C HIS A 62 -11.09 18.23 1.56
N GLN A 63 -10.06 17.41 1.29
CA GLN A 63 -10.14 15.94 1.35
C GLN A 63 -10.56 15.47 2.74
N TYR A 64 -9.92 15.99 3.80
CA TYR A 64 -10.27 15.68 5.19
C TYR A 64 -11.74 15.98 5.52
N ARG A 65 -12.33 17.04 4.94
CA ARG A 65 -13.76 17.34 5.13
C ARG A 65 -14.66 16.33 4.42
N CYS A 66 -14.23 15.81 3.27
CA CYS A 66 -14.98 14.81 2.50
C CYS A 66 -14.82 13.40 3.06
N PHE A 67 -13.73 13.15 3.80
CA PHE A 67 -13.33 11.85 4.32
C PHE A 67 -14.46 11.05 4.99
N ARG A 68 -15.22 11.70 5.88
CA ARG A 68 -16.30 11.07 6.64
C ARG A 68 -17.48 10.56 5.79
N HIS A 69 -17.53 10.97 4.54
CA HIS A 69 -18.59 10.60 3.60
C HIS A 69 -18.12 9.53 2.60
N ALA A 70 -16.82 9.20 2.60
CA ALA A 70 -16.24 8.24 1.67
C ALA A 70 -16.68 6.81 2.03
N THR A 71 -17.06 6.04 1.02
CA THR A 71 -17.24 4.59 1.12
C THR A 71 -15.92 3.87 0.91
N ILE A 72 -15.14 4.32 -0.09
CA ILE A 72 -13.76 3.85 -0.31
C ILE A 72 -12.82 4.99 -0.69
N GLN A 73 -11.53 4.78 -0.44
CA GLN A 73 -10.43 5.66 -0.83
C GLN A 73 -9.49 5.02 -1.85
N LEU A 74 -9.27 5.70 -2.99
CA LEU A 74 -8.34 5.24 -4.02
C LEU A 74 -7.46 6.39 -4.53
N PRO A 75 -6.17 6.14 -4.84
CA PRO A 75 -5.33 7.14 -5.51
C PRO A 75 -5.71 7.28 -6.99
N PHE A 76 -6.18 8.45 -7.40
CA PHE A 76 -6.63 8.67 -8.78
C PHE A 76 -5.48 8.65 -9.77
N SER A 77 -4.28 9.03 -9.32
CA SER A 77 -3.03 8.93 -10.07
C SER A 77 -2.70 7.47 -10.43
N ALA A 78 -2.90 6.53 -9.52
CA ALA A 78 -2.69 5.11 -9.80
C ALA A 78 -3.76 4.55 -10.74
N LEU A 79 -5.03 4.93 -10.55
CA LEU A 79 -6.12 4.58 -11.47
C LEU A 79 -5.80 5.07 -12.89
N ASN A 80 -5.45 6.34 -13.04
CA ASN A 80 -5.09 6.91 -14.34
C ASN A 80 -3.87 6.22 -14.98
N SER A 81 -2.86 5.87 -14.18
CA SER A 81 -1.68 5.13 -14.66
C SER A 81 -2.02 3.71 -15.11
N ALA A 82 -2.99 3.08 -14.46
CA ALA A 82 -3.57 1.80 -14.86
C ALA A 82 -4.57 1.92 -16.02
N LYS A 83 -4.83 3.13 -16.52
CA LYS A 83 -5.89 3.46 -17.49
C LYS A 83 -7.28 3.06 -17.02
N VAL A 84 -7.48 3.06 -15.71
CA VAL A 84 -8.76 2.85 -15.04
C VAL A 84 -9.41 4.21 -14.79
N SER A 85 -10.66 4.36 -15.20
CA SER A 85 -11.40 5.62 -15.03
C SER A 85 -12.01 5.66 -13.64
N PHE A 86 -11.70 6.67 -12.82
CA PHE A 86 -12.37 6.86 -11.53
C PHE A 86 -13.89 7.11 -11.67
N ARG A 87 -14.38 7.38 -12.89
CA ARG A 87 -15.79 7.58 -13.21
C ARG A 87 -16.49 6.32 -13.71
N ASP A 88 -15.75 5.24 -13.99
CA ASP A 88 -16.30 4.09 -14.70
C ASP A 88 -15.61 2.80 -14.28
N PHE A 89 -16.00 2.30 -13.10
CA PHE A 89 -15.70 0.95 -12.63
C PHE A 89 -16.82 0.47 -11.70
N ALA A 90 -16.96 -0.85 -11.55
CA ALA A 90 -17.79 -1.50 -10.55
C ALA A 90 -16.97 -1.83 -9.29
N LEU A 91 -17.58 -1.65 -8.11
CA LEU A 91 -17.00 -2.09 -6.85
C LEU A 91 -17.43 -3.55 -6.61
N VAL A 92 -16.48 -4.48 -6.63
CA VAL A 92 -16.75 -5.92 -6.47
C VAL A 92 -16.81 -6.30 -5.00
N ALA A 93 -15.81 -5.85 -4.23
CA ALA A 93 -15.72 -6.07 -2.79
C ALA A 93 -14.85 -4.98 -2.18
N HIS A 94 -15.04 -4.70 -0.90
CA HIS A 94 -14.11 -3.91 -0.12
C HIS A 94 -14.16 -4.34 1.35
N ASP A 95 -13.06 -4.12 2.05
CA ASP A 95 -13.03 -4.22 3.50
C ASP A 95 -13.37 -2.85 4.08
N GLU A 96 -13.99 -2.84 5.26
CA GLU A 96 -14.18 -1.63 6.03
C GLU A 96 -12.83 -1.13 6.59
N GLN A 97 -12.74 0.18 6.78
CA GLN A 97 -11.61 0.77 7.49
C GLN A 97 -11.47 0.15 8.88
N ARG A 98 -10.25 -0.27 9.23
CA ARG A 98 -9.93 -0.77 10.57
C ARG A 98 -8.69 -0.09 11.13
N TYR A 99 -8.58 -0.15 12.45
CA TYR A 99 -7.40 0.31 13.18
C TYR A 99 -6.73 -0.92 13.78
N ASP A 100 -5.50 -1.20 13.36
CA ASP A 100 -4.71 -2.29 13.91
C ASP A 100 -3.83 -1.73 15.03
N THR A 101 -3.84 -2.38 16.20
CA THR A 101 -2.83 -2.09 17.22
C THR A 101 -1.48 -2.60 16.74
N ILE A 102 -0.53 -1.69 16.49
CA ILE A 102 0.82 -2.03 16.01
C ILE A 102 1.88 -2.06 17.12
N GLY A 103 1.49 -1.65 18.32
CA GLY A 103 2.35 -1.66 19.49
C GLY A 103 1.75 -0.83 20.60
N TYR A 104 2.55 -0.59 21.63
CA TYR A 104 2.13 0.15 22.80
C TYR A 104 3.19 1.18 23.15
N ARG A 105 2.76 2.38 23.55
CA ARG A 105 3.62 3.45 24.04
C ARG A 105 3.46 3.58 25.54
N LYS A 106 4.57 3.69 26.25
CA LYS A 106 4.55 3.91 27.70
C LYS A 106 4.12 5.35 28.02
N ALA A 107 3.30 5.52 29.04
CA ALA A 107 2.82 6.79 29.53
C ALA A 107 4.00 7.72 29.84
N ASN A 108 3.94 8.96 29.35
CA ASN A 108 4.93 10.00 29.62
C ASN A 108 6.36 9.68 29.15
N THR A 109 6.55 8.70 28.25
CA THR A 109 7.84 8.45 27.59
C THR A 109 7.66 8.23 26.08
N ASP A 110 8.77 8.27 25.34
CA ASP A 110 8.80 7.90 23.92
C ASP A 110 9.06 6.39 23.70
N ASP A 111 9.08 5.60 24.78
CA ASP A 111 9.33 4.17 24.71
C ASP A 111 8.16 3.45 24.05
N LYS A 112 8.48 2.60 23.09
CA LYS A 112 7.52 1.79 22.33
C LYS A 112 7.92 0.33 22.40
N ILE A 113 6.92 -0.53 22.55
CA ILE A 113 7.09 -1.98 22.49
C ILE A 113 6.11 -2.55 21.47
N SER A 114 6.48 -3.67 20.85
CA SER A 114 5.60 -4.43 19.96
C SER A 114 4.44 -5.05 20.72
N VAL A 115 3.38 -5.45 20.00
CA VAL A 115 2.24 -6.19 20.58
C VAL A 115 2.70 -7.45 21.31
N ALA A 116 3.58 -8.24 20.68
CA ALA A 116 4.13 -9.46 21.26
C ALA A 116 5.02 -9.22 22.51
N GLU A 117 5.65 -8.05 22.64
CA GLU A 117 6.36 -7.68 23.87
C GLU A 117 5.40 -7.24 24.98
N TYR A 118 4.33 -6.52 24.62
CA TYR A 118 3.29 -6.10 25.56
C TYR A 118 2.53 -7.29 26.16
N GLU A 119 2.20 -8.31 25.35
CA GLU A 119 1.53 -9.54 25.79
C GLU A 119 2.34 -10.37 26.80
N LYS A 120 3.66 -10.15 26.88
CA LYS A 120 4.54 -10.82 27.85
C LYS A 120 4.59 -10.10 29.20
N LEU A 121 4.04 -8.89 29.30
CA LEU A 121 4.01 -8.12 30.53
C LEU A 121 2.92 -8.63 31.48
N THR A 122 3.13 -8.44 32.79
CA THR A 122 2.08 -8.62 33.79
C THR A 122 1.04 -7.50 33.69
N ALA A 123 -0.19 -7.73 34.20
CA ALA A 123 -1.26 -6.74 34.17
C ALA A 123 -0.86 -5.40 34.82
N GLU A 124 -0.10 -5.42 35.92
CA GLU A 124 0.42 -4.21 36.59
C GLU A 124 1.41 -3.44 35.69
N GLN A 125 2.25 -4.15 34.93
CA GLN A 125 3.18 -3.52 34.00
C GLN A 125 2.50 -2.95 32.76
N GLN A 126 1.35 -3.52 32.38
CA GLN A 126 0.54 -3.08 31.24
C GLN A 126 -0.22 -1.77 31.50
N GLU A 127 -0.55 -1.43 32.76
CA GLU A 127 -1.32 -0.24 33.15
C GLU A 127 -0.68 1.08 32.68
N GLY A 128 0.65 1.09 32.51
CA GLY A 128 1.40 2.23 32.03
C GLY A 128 1.47 2.39 30.52
N TYR A 129 0.74 1.61 29.72
CA TYR A 129 0.88 1.57 28.26
C TYR A 129 -0.43 1.86 27.54
N TYR A 130 -0.33 2.63 26.46
CA TYR A 130 -1.46 2.97 25.59
C TYR A 130 -1.24 2.38 24.20
N PRO A 131 -2.30 1.86 23.55
CA PRO A 131 -2.18 1.31 22.21
C PRO A 131 -1.73 2.39 21.23
N ILE A 132 -0.82 2.00 20.35
CA ILE A 132 -0.49 2.73 19.14
C ILE A 132 -1.27 2.06 18.03
N GLU A 133 -2.27 2.76 17.53
CA GLU A 133 -3.10 2.28 16.43
C GLU A 133 -2.55 2.78 15.10
N GLU A 134 -2.41 1.88 14.15
CA GLU A 134 -2.16 2.18 12.76
C GLU A 134 -3.47 2.02 12.00
N ARG A 135 -3.88 3.09 11.32
CA ARG A 135 -5.01 3.01 10.41
C ARG A 135 -4.63 2.04 9.28
N ARG A 136 -5.37 0.92 9.18
CA ARG A 136 -5.37 0.09 7.99
C ARG A 136 -6.42 0.69 7.04
N PRO A 137 -5.98 1.23 5.90
CA PRO A 137 -6.90 1.78 4.93
C PRO A 137 -7.64 0.63 4.24
N GLU A 138 -8.81 0.97 3.73
CA GLU A 138 -9.69 0.04 3.01
C GLU A 138 -8.92 -0.63 1.87
N ALA A 139 -9.14 -1.94 1.72
CA ALA A 139 -8.77 -2.65 0.52
C ALA A 139 -10.03 -2.81 -0.33
N ALA A 140 -9.91 -2.63 -1.64
CA ALA A 140 -11.04 -2.67 -2.55
C ALA A 140 -10.69 -3.40 -3.85
N ILE A 141 -11.66 -4.16 -4.36
CA ILE A 141 -11.61 -4.81 -5.65
C ILE A 141 -12.49 -4.04 -6.63
N LEU A 142 -11.87 -3.59 -7.71
CA LEU A 142 -12.50 -2.82 -8.77
C LEU A 142 -12.58 -3.69 -10.02
N GLU A 143 -13.67 -3.57 -10.78
CA GLU A 143 -13.82 -4.21 -12.09
C GLU A 143 -14.07 -3.17 -13.18
N GLN A 144 -13.25 -3.19 -14.24
CA GLN A 144 -13.46 -2.39 -15.44
C GLN A 144 -13.05 -3.20 -16.67
N ASN A 145 -13.91 -3.23 -17.69
CA ASN A 145 -13.67 -3.96 -18.95
C ASN A 145 -13.34 -5.45 -18.77
N GLY A 146 -13.94 -6.11 -17.76
CA GLY A 146 -13.69 -7.52 -17.44
C GLY A 146 -12.36 -7.79 -16.70
N GLU A 147 -11.61 -6.75 -16.38
CA GLU A 147 -10.35 -6.83 -15.64
C GLU A 147 -10.57 -6.44 -14.18
N ARG A 148 -9.93 -7.16 -13.24
CA ARG A 148 -10.00 -6.85 -11.82
C ARG A 148 -8.72 -6.25 -11.28
N TYR A 149 -8.89 -5.31 -10.36
CA TYR A 149 -7.82 -4.58 -9.71
C TYR A 149 -8.00 -4.63 -8.20
N LEU A 150 -6.90 -4.81 -7.47
CA LEU A 150 -6.87 -4.63 -6.03
C LEU A 150 -6.21 -3.30 -5.71
N SER A 151 -6.88 -2.47 -4.92
CA SER A 151 -6.30 -1.28 -4.30
C SER A 151 -6.18 -1.49 -2.80
N SER A 152 -5.04 -1.11 -2.23
CA SER A 152 -4.81 -1.10 -0.78
C SER A 152 -3.57 -0.25 -0.46
N MET A 153 -3.00 -0.36 0.75
CA MET A 153 -1.73 0.29 1.11
C MET A 153 -0.65 -0.71 1.54
N ASP A 154 0.59 -0.38 1.18
CA ASP A 154 1.81 -1.03 1.66
C ASP A 154 2.74 0.03 2.25
N GLY A 155 3.13 -0.12 3.51
CA GLY A 155 4.07 0.79 4.17
C GLY A 155 3.70 2.28 4.12
N TRP A 156 2.41 2.59 4.27
CA TRP A 156 1.82 3.94 4.15
C TRP A 156 1.72 4.50 2.72
N ASN A 157 1.90 3.69 1.68
CA ASN A 157 1.67 4.12 0.30
C ASN A 157 0.52 3.35 -0.32
N TYR A 158 -0.40 4.04 -1.00
CA TYR A 158 -1.43 3.37 -1.80
C TYR A 158 -0.81 2.71 -3.03
N PHE A 159 -1.26 1.50 -3.29
CA PHE A 159 -0.99 0.78 -4.52
C PHE A 159 -2.30 0.33 -5.15
N LEU A 160 -2.25 0.18 -6.47
CA LEU A 160 -3.25 -0.48 -7.29
C LEU A 160 -2.52 -1.56 -8.07
N CYS A 161 -3.03 -2.79 -8.08
CA CYS A 161 -2.46 -3.85 -8.90
C CYS A 161 -3.55 -4.58 -9.69
N LYS A 162 -3.19 -5.00 -10.90
CA LYS A 162 -4.06 -5.82 -11.75
C LYS A 162 -3.93 -7.27 -11.30
N LEU A 163 -5.06 -7.88 -10.96
CA LEU A 163 -5.12 -9.24 -10.44
C LEU A 163 -4.89 -10.26 -11.56
N PRO A 164 -4.22 -11.39 -11.26
CA PRO A 164 -4.00 -12.47 -12.23
C PRO A 164 -5.27 -13.24 -12.56
N GLU A 165 -6.25 -13.22 -11.67
CA GLU A 165 -7.49 -13.98 -11.78
C GLU A 165 -8.67 -13.20 -11.16
N PRO A 166 -9.90 -13.41 -11.66
CA PRO A 166 -11.07 -12.74 -11.13
C PRO A 166 -11.48 -13.34 -9.78
N VAL A 167 -11.24 -12.61 -8.69
CA VAL A 167 -11.59 -13.01 -7.32
C VAL A 167 -12.73 -12.19 -6.73
N GLY A 168 -13.50 -12.76 -5.80
CA GLY A 168 -14.73 -12.15 -5.27
C GLY A 168 -14.55 -11.46 -3.92
N THR A 169 -13.47 -11.75 -3.20
CA THR A 169 -13.21 -11.18 -1.86
C THR A 169 -11.80 -10.59 -1.78
N VAL A 170 -11.61 -9.61 -0.89
CA VAL A 170 -10.30 -8.98 -0.66
C VAL A 170 -9.25 -10.00 -0.23
N GLU A 171 -9.62 -10.96 0.62
CA GLU A 171 -8.73 -12.04 1.05
C GLU A 171 -8.27 -12.89 -0.14
N GLU A 172 -9.20 -13.32 -1.01
CA GLU A 172 -8.87 -14.03 -2.24
C GLU A 172 -7.99 -13.18 -3.18
N ALA A 173 -8.21 -11.86 -3.23
CA ALA A 173 -7.37 -10.96 -4.02
C ALA A 173 -5.92 -10.99 -3.54
N PHE A 174 -5.67 -10.82 -2.25
CA PHE A 174 -4.32 -10.91 -1.69
C PHE A 174 -3.72 -12.32 -1.88
N ALA A 175 -4.51 -13.38 -1.69
CA ALA A 175 -4.07 -14.75 -1.90
C ALA A 175 -3.67 -15.01 -3.35
N SER A 176 -4.42 -14.49 -4.33
CA SER A 176 -4.12 -14.64 -5.76
C SER A 176 -2.79 -14.01 -6.17
N LEU A 177 -2.35 -12.96 -5.46
CA LEU A 177 -1.06 -12.30 -5.70
C LEU A 177 0.13 -13.12 -5.19
N LYS A 178 -0.09 -14.05 -4.24
CA LYS A 178 0.97 -14.89 -3.67
C LYS A 178 1.53 -15.82 -4.76
N PRO A 179 2.86 -15.92 -4.92
CA PRO A 179 3.46 -16.88 -5.85
C PRO A 179 3.09 -18.32 -5.44
N VAL A 180 2.86 -19.19 -6.42
CA VAL A 180 2.41 -20.57 -6.17
C VAL A 180 3.48 -21.40 -5.46
N GLU A 181 4.74 -21.00 -5.58
CA GLU A 181 5.90 -21.61 -4.93
C GLU A 181 5.98 -21.29 -3.44
N VAL A 182 5.29 -20.24 -2.97
CA VAL A 182 5.27 -19.85 -1.57
C VAL A 182 4.08 -20.53 -0.89
N THR A 183 4.27 -21.77 -0.46
CA THR A 183 3.20 -22.61 0.12
C THR A 183 2.87 -22.26 1.57
N ASP A 184 3.86 -21.78 2.31
CA ASP A 184 3.75 -21.57 3.75
C ASP A 184 3.63 -20.07 4.05
N ASP A 185 3.23 -19.71 5.27
CA ASP A 185 3.17 -18.29 5.69
C ASP A 185 4.50 -17.80 6.29
N ASN A 186 5.53 -18.65 6.26
CA ASN A 186 6.88 -18.30 6.70
C ASN A 186 7.68 -17.61 5.57
N TYR A 187 7.23 -16.42 5.18
CA TYR A 187 7.94 -15.57 4.24
C TYR A 187 8.01 -14.14 4.76
N ILE A 188 8.98 -13.40 4.26
CA ILE A 188 9.09 -11.96 4.47
C ILE A 188 8.70 -11.28 3.16
N ARG A 189 7.83 -10.26 3.20
CA ARG A 189 7.39 -9.54 1.99
C ARG A 189 7.88 -8.10 1.99
N GLN A 190 8.26 -7.58 0.83
CA GLN A 190 8.44 -6.15 0.57
C GLN A 190 8.01 -5.80 -0.85
N GLY A 191 7.00 -4.94 -1.01
CA GLY A 191 6.47 -4.57 -2.32
C GLY A 191 5.96 -5.79 -3.09
N GLU A 192 6.43 -5.98 -4.31
CA GLU A 192 6.12 -7.14 -5.14
C GLU A 192 6.91 -8.42 -4.81
N TRP A 193 7.84 -8.38 -3.84
CA TRP A 193 8.74 -9.50 -3.55
C TRP A 193 8.39 -10.27 -2.28
N PHE A 194 8.44 -11.59 -2.39
CA PHE A 194 8.34 -12.57 -1.31
C PHE A 194 9.72 -13.23 -1.12
N PHE A 195 10.21 -13.28 0.12
CA PHE A 195 11.50 -13.84 0.48
C PHE A 195 11.29 -15.04 1.41
N VAL A 196 11.63 -16.24 0.93
CA VAL A 196 11.52 -17.49 1.68
C VAL A 196 12.91 -17.93 2.14
N GLU A 197 13.09 -18.13 3.45
CA GLU A 197 14.38 -18.55 4.01
C GLU A 197 14.72 -19.97 3.56
N MET A 198 15.92 -20.15 3.02
CA MET A 198 16.41 -21.46 2.61
C MET A 198 16.96 -22.23 3.82
N PRO A 199 16.53 -23.47 4.08
CA PRO A 199 16.99 -24.27 5.21
C PRO A 199 18.38 -24.88 4.94
N LEU A 200 19.40 -24.02 4.87
CA LEU A 200 20.77 -24.39 4.51
C LEU A 200 21.68 -24.44 5.75
N ASP A 201 22.73 -25.26 5.68
CA ASP A 201 23.73 -25.30 6.76
C ASP A 201 24.60 -24.02 6.78
N LYS A 202 25.11 -23.68 7.96
CA LYS A 202 25.89 -22.44 8.15
C LYS A 202 27.17 -22.37 7.31
N ALA A 203 27.82 -23.51 7.05
CA ALA A 203 29.06 -23.53 6.28
C ALA A 203 28.77 -23.25 4.79
N PHE A 204 27.70 -23.85 4.27
CA PHE A 204 27.19 -23.59 2.93
C PHE A 204 26.74 -22.14 2.77
N ILE A 205 25.94 -21.61 3.72
CA ILE A 205 25.52 -20.20 3.70
C ILE A 205 26.73 -19.26 3.60
N LYS A 206 27.76 -19.47 4.43
CA LYS A 206 28.95 -18.62 4.44
C LYS A 206 29.70 -18.67 3.10
N LYS A 207 29.82 -19.87 2.51
CA LYS A 207 30.45 -20.07 1.20
C LYS A 207 29.66 -19.35 0.10
N GLU A 208 28.35 -19.61 0.02
CA GLU A 208 27.48 -19.02 -0.99
C GLU A 208 27.39 -17.50 -0.88
N TYR A 209 27.26 -16.96 0.34
CA TYR A 209 27.26 -15.51 0.57
C TYR A 209 28.55 -14.83 0.06
N GLY A 210 29.69 -15.52 0.15
CA GLY A 210 30.96 -15.03 -0.39
C GLY A 210 30.98 -14.94 -1.91
N ASN A 211 30.22 -15.81 -2.59
CA ASN A 211 30.14 -15.88 -4.06
C ASN A 211 29.04 -15.01 -4.65
N MET A 212 28.06 -14.56 -3.85
CA MET A 212 27.00 -13.68 -4.30
C MET A 212 27.52 -12.29 -4.73
N GLU A 213 26.95 -11.78 -5.81
CA GLU A 213 27.21 -10.44 -6.33
C GLU A 213 26.75 -9.38 -5.32
N LYS A 214 27.45 -8.25 -5.26
CA LYS A 214 27.07 -7.12 -4.38
C LYS A 214 26.11 -6.18 -5.09
N ASN A 215 25.19 -5.58 -4.33
CA ASN A 215 24.17 -4.67 -4.86
C ASN A 215 23.37 -5.30 -6.00
N PHE A 216 23.00 -6.57 -5.82
CA PHE A 216 22.24 -7.33 -6.81
C PHE A 216 20.86 -6.70 -6.99
N VAL A 217 20.54 -6.33 -8.23
CA VAL A 217 19.27 -5.70 -8.59
C VAL A 217 18.28 -6.81 -8.92
N LEU A 218 17.17 -6.87 -8.18
CA LEU A 218 16.09 -7.79 -8.49
C LEU A 218 15.50 -7.42 -9.86
N PRO A 219 15.23 -8.40 -10.75
CA PRO A 219 14.62 -8.15 -12.05
C PRO A 219 13.29 -7.42 -11.90
N THR A 220 12.93 -6.55 -12.83
CA THR A 220 11.63 -5.85 -12.79
C THR A 220 10.91 -6.01 -14.11
N LYS A 221 9.60 -6.30 -14.07
CA LYS A 221 8.74 -6.31 -15.26
C LYS A 221 8.52 -4.90 -15.82
N ASN A 222 8.65 -3.87 -14.98
CA ASN A 222 8.48 -2.48 -15.37
C ASN A 222 9.86 -1.78 -15.42
N PRO A 223 10.41 -1.49 -16.62
CA PRO A 223 11.70 -0.81 -16.76
C PRO A 223 11.76 0.59 -16.12
N ASP A 224 10.60 1.21 -15.95
CA ASP A 224 10.45 2.54 -15.33
C ASP A 224 10.06 2.45 -13.85
N GLY A 225 9.90 1.23 -13.32
CA GLY A 225 9.60 0.98 -11.92
C GLY A 225 10.78 1.27 -10.99
N ASN A 226 10.47 1.40 -9.71
CA ASN A 226 11.49 1.52 -8.67
C ASN A 226 12.27 0.19 -8.53
N LEU A 227 13.54 0.30 -8.16
CA LEU A 227 14.46 -0.84 -8.09
C LEU A 227 14.52 -1.41 -6.68
N HIS A 228 14.37 -2.72 -6.58
CA HIS A 228 14.70 -3.48 -5.38
C HIS A 228 16.15 -3.99 -5.49
N ILE A 229 17.00 -3.53 -4.58
CA ILE A 229 18.44 -3.86 -4.58
C ILE A 229 18.76 -4.64 -3.31
N ALA A 230 19.13 -5.90 -3.50
CA ALA A 230 19.66 -6.73 -2.43
C ALA A 230 21.13 -6.38 -2.14
N THR A 231 21.53 -6.47 -0.88
CA THR A 231 22.94 -6.30 -0.50
C THR A 231 23.80 -7.33 -1.23
N ARG A 232 23.31 -8.56 -1.31
CA ARG A 232 23.89 -9.61 -2.14
C ARG A 232 22.84 -10.48 -2.80
N GLY A 233 23.17 -11.01 -3.98
CA GLY A 233 22.35 -12.02 -4.63
C GLY A 233 22.97 -12.61 -5.89
N TYR A 234 22.25 -13.55 -6.49
CA TYR A 234 22.49 -14.08 -7.83
C TYR A 234 21.19 -14.65 -8.40
N GLU A 235 21.18 -14.90 -9.70
CA GLU A 235 20.13 -15.65 -10.38
C GLU A 235 20.73 -16.90 -11.03
N ASN A 236 20.02 -18.02 -10.93
CA ASN A 236 20.36 -19.26 -11.64
C ASN A 236 19.08 -19.97 -12.14
N GLN A 237 19.23 -21.15 -12.74
CA GLN A 237 18.11 -21.93 -13.28
C GLN A 237 17.02 -22.31 -12.27
N TYR A 238 17.30 -22.23 -10.96
CA TYR A 238 16.35 -22.52 -9.90
C TYR A 238 15.66 -21.26 -9.34
N GLY A 239 16.10 -20.07 -9.77
CA GLY A 239 15.50 -18.79 -9.39
C GLY A 239 16.50 -17.79 -8.85
N ILE A 240 15.98 -16.83 -8.08
CA ILE A 240 16.74 -15.69 -7.57
C ILE A 240 17.01 -15.89 -6.09
N PHE A 241 18.27 -15.72 -5.69
CA PHE A 241 18.70 -15.92 -4.31
C PHE A 241 19.35 -14.65 -3.79
N VAL A 242 18.96 -14.23 -2.59
CA VAL A 242 19.37 -12.95 -2.00
C VAL A 242 19.78 -13.09 -0.54
N SER A 243 20.58 -12.13 -0.06
CA SER A 243 20.98 -12.02 1.35
C SER A 243 21.26 -10.56 1.74
N GLY A 244 21.21 -10.28 3.04
CA GLY A 244 21.52 -9.01 3.66
C GLY A 244 20.28 -8.13 3.78
N GLN A 245 20.32 -6.94 3.18
CA GLN A 245 19.22 -5.98 3.20
C GLN A 245 18.68 -5.75 1.79
N ILE A 246 17.36 -5.59 1.69
CA ILE A 246 16.67 -5.15 0.47
C ILE A 246 16.39 -3.65 0.59
N ARG A 247 16.87 -2.92 -0.41
CA ARG A 247 16.78 -1.46 -0.49
C ARG A 247 15.91 -1.09 -1.66
N HIS A 248 15.00 -0.15 -1.44
CA HIS A 248 14.20 0.43 -2.50
C HIS A 248 14.83 1.74 -2.96
N LYS A 249 15.15 1.85 -4.25
CA LYS A 249 15.69 3.07 -4.85
C LYS A 249 14.86 3.47 -6.05
N THR A 250 14.66 4.77 -6.22
CA THR A 250 14.18 5.26 -7.52
C THR A 250 15.28 5.08 -8.57
N ARG A 251 14.89 5.02 -9.84
CA ARG A 251 15.83 4.89 -10.96
C ARG A 251 16.94 5.97 -10.96
N TRP A 252 16.64 7.15 -10.43
CA TRP A 252 17.57 8.28 -10.33
C TRP A 252 18.38 8.30 -9.03
N GLY A 253 18.36 7.21 -8.26
CA GLY A 253 19.11 7.07 -7.00
C GLY A 253 18.45 7.72 -5.79
N GLY A 254 17.20 8.17 -5.91
CA GLY A 254 16.41 8.71 -4.81
C GLY A 254 15.92 7.63 -3.84
N LYS A 255 15.38 8.07 -2.69
CA LYS A 255 14.75 7.19 -1.69
C LYS A 255 13.48 6.60 -2.30
N GLY A 256 13.36 5.27 -2.35
CA GLY A 256 12.15 4.60 -2.81
C GLY A 256 11.01 4.63 -1.78
N ASP A 257 9.86 4.13 -2.20
CA ASP A 257 8.58 4.20 -1.48
C ASP A 257 8.55 3.50 -0.12
N HIS A 258 9.32 2.42 0.08
CA HIS A 258 9.25 1.58 1.30
C HIS A 258 10.55 1.59 2.11
N ARG A 259 10.42 1.31 3.42
CA ARG A 259 11.56 1.19 4.34
C ARG A 259 12.45 0.02 3.94
N MET A 260 13.75 0.13 4.24
CA MET A 260 14.70 -0.94 4.01
C MET A 260 14.32 -2.19 4.81
N LEU A 261 14.24 -3.35 4.15
CA LEU A 261 14.01 -4.63 4.79
C LEU A 261 15.35 -5.29 5.11
N ARG A 262 15.52 -5.77 6.34
CA ARG A 262 16.70 -6.54 6.74
C ARG A 262 16.34 -8.03 6.77
N LEU A 263 16.88 -8.79 5.84
CA LEU A 263 16.71 -10.24 5.74
C LEU A 263 17.77 -10.99 6.58
N SER A 264 19.03 -10.54 6.52
CA SER A 264 20.14 -11.16 7.25
C SER A 264 21.21 -10.15 7.69
N THR A 265 22.11 -10.59 8.58
CA THR A 265 23.28 -9.82 9.03
C THR A 265 24.55 -10.66 8.88
N LEU A 266 25.72 -10.05 9.07
CA LEU A 266 26.98 -10.79 9.03
C LEU A 266 27.09 -11.81 10.19
N ASP A 267 26.48 -11.52 11.34
CA ASP A 267 26.50 -12.40 12.52
C ASP A 267 25.41 -13.49 12.45
N ASN A 268 24.37 -13.27 11.65
CA ASN A 268 23.28 -14.21 11.40
C ASN A 268 22.98 -14.27 9.90
N MET A 269 23.94 -14.83 9.14
CA MET A 269 23.80 -14.96 7.70
C MET A 269 22.72 -15.98 7.36
N LYS A 270 21.85 -15.58 6.44
CA LYS A 270 20.74 -16.37 5.90
C LYS A 270 20.64 -16.11 4.41
N ILE A 271 20.20 -17.09 3.64
CA ILE A 271 19.92 -16.96 2.20
C ILE A 271 18.43 -17.14 2.00
N PHE A 272 17.85 -16.28 1.18
CA PHE A 272 16.44 -16.30 0.85
C PHE A 272 16.29 -16.55 -0.65
N GLN A 273 15.31 -17.37 -1.03
CA GLN A 273 14.82 -17.39 -2.40
C GLN A 273 13.78 -16.28 -2.56
N ALA A 274 13.93 -15.48 -3.61
CA ALA A 274 13.07 -14.35 -3.91
C ALA A 274 12.08 -14.73 -5.01
N PHE A 275 10.80 -14.49 -4.75
CA PHE A 275 9.70 -14.70 -5.70
C PHE A 275 8.96 -13.39 -5.92
N GLU A 276 8.76 -13.02 -7.19
CA GLU A 276 7.91 -11.89 -7.56
C GLU A 276 6.44 -12.30 -7.48
N ASN A 277 5.58 -11.40 -7.05
CA ASN A 277 4.14 -11.62 -6.99
C ASN A 277 3.54 -11.92 -8.38
N ARG A 278 2.30 -12.43 -8.36
CA ARG A 278 1.57 -12.79 -9.58
C ARG A 278 0.82 -11.62 -10.22
N ALA A 279 1.00 -10.38 -9.75
CA ALA A 279 0.30 -9.23 -10.33
C ALA A 279 0.64 -9.07 -11.82
N LEU A 280 -0.37 -8.75 -12.63
CA LEU A 280 -0.20 -8.47 -14.06
C LEU A 280 0.27 -7.03 -14.33
N GLY A 281 0.15 -6.16 -13.33
CA GLY A 281 0.59 -4.78 -13.34
C GLY A 281 0.46 -4.19 -11.94
N SER A 282 1.31 -3.21 -11.62
CA SER A 282 1.31 -2.53 -10.33
C SER A 282 1.58 -1.05 -10.53
N TRP A 283 0.81 -0.21 -9.85
CA TRP A 283 0.85 1.24 -9.93
C TRP A 283 0.75 1.82 -8.52
N SER A 284 1.69 2.67 -8.15
CA SER A 284 1.65 3.40 -6.88
C SER A 284 1.01 4.77 -7.09
N ALA A 285 0.47 5.33 -6.01
CA ALA A 285 0.10 6.74 -6.01
C ALA A 285 1.31 7.64 -6.29
N SER A 286 1.12 8.72 -7.02
CA SER A 286 2.17 9.72 -7.25
C SER A 286 2.16 10.81 -6.17
N GLY A 287 3.31 11.12 -5.58
CA GLY A 287 3.47 12.23 -4.62
C GLY A 287 3.32 11.80 -3.15
N ASN A 288 2.96 12.74 -2.28
CA ASN A 288 2.60 12.39 -0.90
C ASN A 288 1.19 11.75 -0.90
N VAL A 289 0.94 10.79 -0.03
CA VAL A 289 -0.39 10.17 0.15
C VAL A 289 -0.91 10.43 1.57
N ASP A 290 -2.23 10.40 1.74
CA ASP A 290 -2.95 10.79 2.98
C ASP A 290 -2.51 10.07 4.26
#